data_AF-A0A8S0ZL19-F1
#
_entry.id   AF-A0A8S0ZL19-F1
#
_cell.length_a   1.000
_cell.length_b   1.000
_cell.length_c   1.000
_cell.angle_alpha   90.00
_cell.angle_beta   90.00
_cell.angle_gamma   90.00
#
_symmetry.space_group_name_H-M   'P 1'
#
loop_
_entity.id
_entity.type
_entity.pdbx_description
1 polymer ?
#
loop_
_entity_poly.entity_id
_entity_poly.type
_entity_poly.pdbx_seq_one_letter_code
_entity_poly.pdbx_strand_id
1 'polypeptide(L)'
;MKTGLLYGVVASSKTRVRCIFCGVFIPKASKCIEQHLNGARHKENIELMNENGIAFISDALHCKPCKRNLPHEESVLEHIDDEDHANWMAAMEDLIDGEFITVDDYLSSEKDYALCEVCNCNIDCSLQCIEEHVNNIDHRTNITERLKPLNGIFSVDNDEVVWCKVCDVYMDNTIRNILSHIDDDEHHMEWFAEMEDLIEDQELSIESYLANEHDTNAYCKKCHMEVLCTTQGIRSHVHSEAHLNQFGL
;
A
#
# COMPACT_ATOMS: atom_id res chain seq x y z
N MET A 1 28.23 -25.74 23.59
CA MET A 1 28.00 -25.38 22.17
C MET A 1 26.50 -25.38 21.91
N LYS A 2 25.84 -24.21 22.05
CA LYS A 2 24.40 -24.00 21.78
C LYS A 2 24.21 -23.06 20.58
N THR A 3 25.06 -23.20 19.55
CA THR A 3 25.07 -22.28 18.39
C THR A 3 24.18 -22.74 17.23
N GLY A 4 23.65 -23.98 17.24
CA GLY A 4 22.81 -24.49 16.15
C GLY A 4 21.37 -23.96 16.11
N LEU A 5 20.86 -23.53 17.27
CA LEU A 5 19.48 -23.05 17.43
C LEU A 5 19.23 -21.68 16.80
N LEU A 6 20.26 -20.85 16.71
CA LEU A 6 20.17 -19.46 16.23
C LEU A 6 20.00 -19.33 14.70
N TYR A 7 20.14 -20.43 13.94
CA TYR A 7 20.11 -20.41 12.48
C TYR A 7 19.22 -21.52 11.88
N GLY A 8 18.29 -22.06 12.68
CA GLY A 8 17.35 -23.08 12.22
C GLY A 8 17.99 -24.42 11.85
N VAL A 9 19.17 -24.75 12.40
CA VAL A 9 19.87 -26.02 12.11
C VAL A 9 19.72 -27.00 13.27
N VAL A 10 18.99 -28.08 13.03
CA VAL A 10 18.76 -29.14 14.03
C VAL A 10 19.49 -30.44 13.69
N ALA A 11 19.82 -31.20 14.73
CA ALA A 11 20.40 -32.52 14.55
C ALA A 11 19.34 -33.48 13.96
N SER A 12 19.65 -34.09 12.82
CA SER A 12 18.77 -35.09 12.19
C SER A 12 19.31 -36.51 12.37
N SER A 13 20.61 -36.72 12.14
CA SER A 13 21.26 -38.03 12.29
C SER A 13 22.70 -37.90 12.77
N LYS A 14 23.40 -39.04 12.92
CA LYS A 14 24.81 -39.06 13.34
C LYS A 14 25.72 -38.29 12.36
N THR A 15 25.38 -38.25 11.08
CA THR A 15 26.21 -37.69 10.00
C THR A 15 25.61 -36.48 9.31
N ARG A 16 24.34 -36.12 9.59
CA ARG A 16 23.65 -34.99 8.96
C ARG A 16 22.89 -34.14 9.96
N VAL A 17 22.78 -32.86 9.64
CA VAL A 17 21.89 -31.88 10.28
C VAL A 17 20.83 -31.46 9.25
N ARG A 18 19.69 -30.96 9.71
CA ARG A 18 18.64 -30.41 8.84
C ARG A 18 18.53 -28.92 9.08
N CYS A 19 18.46 -28.13 8.01
CA CYS A 19 18.03 -26.75 8.12
C CYS A 19 16.51 -26.71 7.98
N ILE A 20 15.83 -26.21 9.01
CA ILE A 20 14.37 -26.13 9.08
C ILE A 20 13.85 -25.09 8.07
N PHE A 21 14.55 -23.96 7.93
CA PHE A 21 14.16 -22.88 7.01
C PHE A 21 14.19 -23.33 5.55
N CYS A 22 15.15 -24.19 5.21
CA CYS A 22 15.39 -24.65 3.84
C CYS A 22 14.81 -26.04 3.53
N GLY A 23 14.37 -26.80 4.54
CA GLY A 23 13.95 -28.21 4.42
C GLY A 23 15.06 -29.21 4.05
N VAL A 24 16.33 -28.78 3.89
CA VAL A 24 17.41 -29.62 3.35
C VAL A 24 18.29 -30.28 4.43
N PHE A 25 18.85 -31.44 4.10
CA PHE A 25 19.84 -32.13 4.92
C PHE A 25 21.27 -31.74 4.53
N ILE A 26 22.04 -31.28 5.50
CA ILE A 26 23.42 -30.81 5.35
C ILE A 26 24.35 -31.82 6.05
N PRO A 27 25.49 -32.20 5.45
CA PRO A 27 26.51 -32.97 6.14
C PRO A 27 26.93 -32.30 7.45
N LYS A 28 27.12 -33.09 8.52
CA LYS A 28 27.56 -32.61 9.85
C LYS A 28 29.04 -32.26 9.87
N ALA A 29 29.48 -31.46 8.90
CA ALA A 29 30.80 -30.88 8.77
C ALA A 29 30.66 -29.35 8.83
N SER A 30 31.43 -28.70 9.70
CA SER A 30 31.27 -27.25 9.96
C SER A 30 31.33 -26.40 8.71
N LYS A 31 32.24 -26.72 7.78
CA LYS A 31 32.38 -26.03 6.49
C LYS A 31 31.10 -26.11 5.63
N CYS A 32 30.42 -27.26 5.63
CA CYS A 32 29.17 -27.43 4.87
C CYS A 32 28.01 -26.64 5.49
N ILE A 33 27.94 -26.61 6.83
CA ILE A 33 26.94 -25.84 7.56
C ILE A 33 27.15 -24.35 7.31
N GLU A 34 28.38 -23.86 7.46
CA GLU A 34 28.73 -22.45 7.23
C GLU A 34 28.48 -22.03 5.78
N GLN A 35 28.85 -22.86 4.81
CA GLN A 35 28.58 -22.60 3.40
C GLN A 35 27.08 -22.52 3.11
N HIS A 36 26.27 -23.37 3.76
CA HIS A 36 24.82 -23.32 3.62
C HIS A 36 24.22 -22.05 4.23
N LEU A 37 24.59 -21.73 5.47
CA LEU A 37 24.06 -20.56 6.19
C LEU A 37 24.41 -19.23 5.49
N ASN A 38 25.54 -19.17 4.80
CA ASN A 38 25.95 -18.00 4.04
C ASN A 38 25.47 -18.02 2.58
N GLY A 39 24.80 -19.10 2.15
CA GLY A 39 24.28 -19.24 0.79
C GLY A 39 23.12 -18.29 0.52
N ALA A 40 23.04 -17.77 -0.72
CA ALA A 40 21.99 -16.85 -1.14
C ALA A 40 20.58 -17.39 -0.85
N ARG A 41 20.30 -18.63 -1.25
CA ARG A 41 19.00 -19.28 -1.00
C ARG A 41 18.61 -19.36 0.49
N HIS A 42 19.57 -19.52 1.39
CA HIS A 42 19.25 -19.56 2.82
C HIS A 42 18.83 -18.18 3.33
N LYS A 43 19.46 -17.12 2.84
CA LYS A 43 19.11 -15.74 3.17
C LYS A 43 17.75 -15.36 2.58
N GLU A 44 17.50 -15.71 1.32
CA GLU A 44 16.20 -15.54 0.66
C GLU A 44 15.09 -16.23 1.46
N ASN A 45 15.31 -17.45 1.93
CA ASN A 45 14.32 -18.15 2.77
C ASN A 45 14.05 -17.43 4.10
N ILE A 46 15.04 -16.74 4.69
CA ILE A 46 14.86 -15.95 5.91
C ILE A 46 14.08 -14.67 5.62
N GLU A 47 14.35 -14.02 4.48
CA GLU A 47 13.60 -12.84 4.01
C GLU A 47 12.13 -13.21 3.78
N LEU A 48 11.87 -14.29 3.05
CA LEU A 48 10.52 -14.82 2.84
C LEU A 48 9.81 -15.16 4.14
N MET A 49 10.52 -15.70 5.15
CA MET A 49 9.92 -15.93 6.47
C MET A 49 9.39 -14.64 7.09
N ASN A 50 10.19 -13.57 7.07
CA ASN A 50 9.80 -12.28 7.67
C ASN A 50 8.66 -11.62 6.88
N GLU A 51 8.74 -11.65 5.54
CA GLU A 51 7.70 -11.11 4.65
C GLU A 51 6.37 -11.87 4.77
N ASN A 52 6.39 -13.11 5.26
CA ASN A 52 5.20 -13.96 5.39
C ASN A 52 4.78 -14.20 6.84
N GLY A 53 5.31 -13.46 7.82
CA GLY A 53 4.88 -13.61 9.21
C GLY A 53 5.27 -14.95 9.85
N ILE A 54 6.35 -15.58 9.38
CA ILE A 54 6.83 -16.86 9.87
C ILE A 54 8.02 -16.63 10.81
N ALA A 55 7.84 -16.93 12.09
CA ALA A 55 8.87 -16.80 13.11
C ALA A 55 9.35 -18.16 13.60
N PHE A 56 10.63 -18.27 13.97
CA PHE A 56 11.17 -19.47 14.62
C PHE A 56 11.06 -19.34 16.15
N ILE A 57 10.02 -19.93 16.74
CA ILE A 57 9.68 -19.83 18.17
C ILE A 57 9.72 -21.21 18.80
N SER A 58 10.45 -21.36 19.92
CA SER A 58 10.48 -22.59 20.71
C SER A 58 10.77 -23.88 19.91
N ASP A 59 11.78 -23.83 19.03
CA ASP A 59 12.24 -24.93 18.18
C ASP A 59 11.28 -25.34 17.05
N ALA A 60 10.27 -24.53 16.77
CA ALA A 60 9.33 -24.72 15.68
C ALA A 60 9.19 -23.44 14.83
N LEU A 61 8.81 -23.60 13.57
CA LEU A 61 8.34 -22.48 12.77
C LEU A 61 6.87 -22.23 13.12
N HIS A 62 6.54 -20.98 13.39
CA HIS A 62 5.18 -20.51 13.66
C HIS A 62 4.79 -19.50 12.60
N CYS A 63 3.70 -19.75 11.89
CA CYS A 63 3.12 -18.79 10.97
C CYS A 63 2.03 -18.00 11.69
N LYS A 64 2.23 -16.69 11.81
CA LYS A 64 1.28 -15.77 12.43
C LYS A 64 -0.03 -15.65 11.62
N PRO A 65 -0.01 -15.40 10.29
CA PRO A 65 -1.21 -15.43 9.45
C PRO A 65 -2.07 -16.67 9.67
N CYS A 66 -1.45 -17.85 9.58
CA CYS A 66 -2.13 -19.13 9.70
C CYS A 66 -2.40 -19.55 11.16
N LYS A 67 -1.87 -18.81 12.14
CA LYS A 67 -1.95 -19.09 13.59
C LYS A 67 -1.58 -20.52 13.97
N ARG A 68 -0.65 -21.14 13.21
CA ARG A 68 -0.23 -22.55 13.39
C ARG A 68 1.27 -22.71 13.43
N ASN A 69 1.72 -23.72 14.16
CA ASN A 69 3.09 -24.20 14.05
C ASN A 69 3.20 -25.09 12.82
N LEU A 70 4.24 -24.87 12.01
CA LEU A 70 4.55 -25.71 10.87
C LEU A 70 5.12 -27.05 11.37
N PRO A 71 4.67 -28.19 10.82
CA PRO A 71 5.26 -29.49 11.09
C PRO A 71 6.74 -29.45 10.76
N HIS A 72 7.51 -30.26 11.49
CA HIS A 72 8.96 -30.27 11.29
C HIS A 72 9.35 -30.57 9.84
N GLU A 73 8.58 -31.35 9.10
CA GLU A 73 8.92 -31.79 7.74
C GLU A 73 8.64 -30.72 6.68
N GLU A 74 7.69 -29.81 6.92
CA GLU A 74 7.30 -28.70 6.04
C GLU A 74 8.42 -27.64 6.01
N SER A 75 8.80 -27.19 4.82
CA SER A 75 9.70 -26.05 4.64
C SER A 75 8.92 -24.73 4.55
N VAL A 76 9.62 -23.61 4.71
CA VAL A 76 9.03 -22.27 4.59
C VAL A 76 8.34 -22.08 3.23
N LEU A 77 9.01 -22.48 2.14
CA LEU A 77 8.50 -22.34 0.78
C LEU A 77 7.24 -23.17 0.56
N GLU A 78 7.27 -24.44 0.98
CA GLU A 78 6.10 -25.32 0.87
C GLU A 78 4.89 -24.78 1.64
N HIS A 79 5.12 -24.12 2.78
CA HIS A 79 4.05 -23.50 3.55
C HIS A 79 3.49 -22.24 2.89
N ILE A 80 4.36 -21.35 2.38
CA ILE A 80 3.91 -20.11 1.72
C ILE A 80 3.08 -20.42 0.47
N ASP A 81 3.45 -21.47 -0.26
CA ASP A 81 2.74 -21.94 -1.45
C ASP A 81 1.47 -22.76 -1.12
N ASP A 82 1.20 -23.04 0.16
CA ASP A 82 -0.01 -23.75 0.61
C ASP A 82 -1.24 -22.86 0.41
N GLU A 83 -2.37 -23.47 0.02
CA GLU A 83 -3.59 -22.74 -0.33
C GLU A 83 -4.08 -21.85 0.82
N ASP A 84 -4.00 -22.32 2.06
CA ASP A 84 -4.47 -21.57 3.23
C ASP A 84 -3.68 -20.27 3.44
N HIS A 85 -2.35 -20.33 3.32
CA HIS A 85 -1.48 -19.16 3.50
C HIS A 85 -1.61 -18.21 2.32
N ALA A 86 -1.55 -18.73 1.09
CA ALA A 86 -1.71 -17.94 -0.12
C ALA A 86 -3.06 -17.21 -0.18
N ASN A 87 -4.15 -17.88 0.21
CA ASN A 87 -5.48 -17.27 0.27
C ASN A 87 -5.55 -16.16 1.33
N TRP A 88 -4.91 -16.35 2.49
CA TRP A 88 -4.86 -15.29 3.50
C TRP A 88 -4.07 -14.07 3.00
N MET A 89 -2.92 -14.29 2.36
CA MET A 89 -2.10 -13.21 1.81
C MET A 89 -2.88 -12.42 0.76
N ALA A 90 -3.51 -13.11 -0.19
CA ALA A 90 -4.32 -12.48 -1.23
C ALA A 90 -5.51 -11.70 -0.63
N ALA A 91 -6.24 -12.30 0.33
CA ALA A 91 -7.36 -11.61 0.97
C ALA A 91 -6.92 -10.39 1.80
N MET A 92 -5.74 -10.46 2.43
CA MET A 92 -5.21 -9.31 3.18
C MET A 92 -4.75 -8.21 2.22
N GLU A 93 -4.05 -8.54 1.14
CA GLU A 93 -3.63 -7.59 0.10
C GLU A 93 -4.84 -6.87 -0.51
N ASP A 94 -5.87 -7.63 -0.91
CA ASP A 94 -7.13 -7.07 -1.45
C ASP A 94 -7.83 -6.13 -0.46
N LEU A 95 -7.72 -6.40 0.84
CA LEU A 95 -8.35 -5.58 1.90
C LEU A 95 -7.58 -4.31 2.22
N ILE A 96 -6.26 -4.27 2.05
CA ILE A 96 -5.42 -3.12 2.42
C ILE A 96 -4.96 -2.29 1.24
N ASP A 97 -5.11 -2.79 0.01
CA ASP A 97 -4.69 -2.09 -1.20
C ASP A 97 -5.39 -0.73 -1.33
N GLY A 98 -4.60 0.34 -1.41
CA GLY A 98 -5.09 1.71 -1.41
C GLY A 98 -5.63 2.24 -0.08
N GLU A 99 -5.75 1.42 0.97
CA GLU A 99 -6.38 1.77 2.25
C GLU A 99 -5.41 2.43 3.26
N PHE A 100 -4.13 2.61 2.89
CA PHE A 100 -3.06 3.15 3.75
C PHE A 100 -2.90 2.36 5.07
N ILE A 101 -3.08 1.05 4.99
CA ILE A 101 -2.86 0.14 6.11
C ILE A 101 -1.55 -0.62 5.88
N THR A 102 -0.67 -0.60 6.87
CA THR A 102 0.61 -1.31 6.84
C THR A 102 0.56 -2.54 7.75
N VAL A 103 0.95 -3.69 7.19
CA VAL A 103 1.01 -4.97 7.90
C VAL A 103 2.45 -5.45 8.15
N ASP A 104 3.45 -4.72 7.65
CA ASP A 104 4.87 -5.09 7.77
C ASP A 104 5.29 -5.32 9.22
N ASP A 105 4.81 -4.48 10.13
CA ASP A 105 5.07 -4.59 11.57
C ASP A 105 4.51 -5.91 12.14
N TYR A 106 3.33 -6.33 11.67
CA TYR A 106 2.70 -7.59 12.08
C TYR A 106 3.50 -8.81 11.58
N LEU A 107 3.96 -8.75 10.32
CA LEU A 107 4.68 -9.83 9.66
C LEU A 107 6.12 -9.96 10.16
N SER A 108 6.84 -8.86 10.31
CA SER A 108 8.29 -8.87 10.55
C SER A 108 8.71 -8.78 12.03
N SER A 109 7.78 -8.48 12.95
CA SER A 109 8.10 -8.23 14.36
C SER A 109 7.23 -9.06 15.32
N GLU A 110 7.34 -8.84 16.64
CA GLU A 110 6.48 -9.48 17.65
C GLU A 110 5.12 -8.78 17.82
N LYS A 111 4.82 -7.75 17.03
CA LYS A 111 3.53 -7.04 17.09
C LYS A 111 2.40 -7.89 16.50
N ASP A 112 1.19 -7.70 17.03
CA ASP A 112 -0.03 -8.40 16.62
C ASP A 112 -1.07 -7.49 15.93
N TYR A 113 -0.63 -6.30 15.52
CA TYR A 113 -1.50 -5.27 14.95
C TYR A 113 -0.96 -4.75 13.61
N ALA A 114 -1.88 -4.34 12.74
CA ALA A 114 -1.63 -3.50 11.58
C ALA A 114 -1.77 -2.01 11.97
N LEU A 115 -1.09 -1.12 11.25
CA LEU A 115 -1.21 0.32 11.46
C LEU A 115 -1.98 0.95 10.30
N CYS A 116 -3.09 1.62 10.61
CA CYS A 116 -3.78 2.47 9.65
C CYS A 116 -3.22 3.89 9.75
N GLU A 117 -2.62 4.38 8.67
CA GLU A 117 -1.96 5.68 8.64
C GLU A 117 -2.94 6.85 8.52
N VAL A 118 -4.07 6.65 7.84
CA VAL A 118 -5.12 7.69 7.71
C VAL A 118 -5.87 7.91 9.01
N CYS A 119 -6.16 6.82 9.75
CA CYS A 119 -6.81 6.88 11.05
C CYS A 119 -5.82 7.07 12.21
N ASN A 120 -4.52 6.87 11.96
CA ASN A 120 -3.45 6.90 12.95
C ASN A 120 -3.74 5.98 14.16
N CYS A 121 -4.16 4.75 13.88
CA CYS A 121 -4.54 3.77 14.91
C CYS A 121 -4.03 2.35 14.60
N ASN A 122 -3.86 1.56 15.66
CA ASN A 122 -3.53 0.14 15.55
C ASN A 122 -4.81 -0.69 15.44
N ILE A 123 -4.82 -1.64 14.51
CA ILE A 123 -5.93 -2.56 14.25
C ILE A 123 -5.44 -3.97 14.51
N ASP A 124 -6.22 -4.79 15.20
CA ASP A 124 -5.90 -6.21 15.34
C ASP A 124 -5.78 -6.86 13.96
N CYS A 125 -4.65 -7.51 13.68
CA CYS A 125 -4.35 -8.01 12.33
C CYS A 125 -5.08 -9.34 12.05
N SER A 126 -6.37 -9.22 11.77
CA SER A 126 -7.21 -10.32 11.28
C SER A 126 -8.09 -9.81 10.15
N LEU A 127 -8.41 -10.67 9.18
CA LEU A 127 -9.22 -10.29 8.01
C LEU A 127 -10.52 -9.61 8.41
N GLN A 128 -11.23 -10.14 9.42
CA GLN A 128 -12.46 -9.55 9.92
C GLN A 128 -12.26 -8.14 10.49
N CYS A 129 -11.26 -7.94 11.35
CA CYS A 129 -11.05 -6.62 11.97
C CYS A 129 -10.61 -5.57 10.93
N ILE A 130 -9.80 -5.97 9.95
CA ILE A 130 -9.38 -5.10 8.85
C ILE A 130 -10.59 -4.76 7.98
N GLU A 131 -11.39 -5.75 7.59
CA GLU A 131 -12.61 -5.56 6.81
C GLU A 131 -13.62 -4.64 7.52
N GLU A 132 -13.85 -4.85 8.82
CA GLU A 132 -14.71 -3.97 9.63
C GLU A 132 -14.16 -2.55 9.72
N HIS A 133 -12.82 -2.39 9.78
CA HIS A 133 -12.17 -1.09 9.81
C HIS A 133 -12.30 -0.33 8.49
N VAL A 134 -11.95 -0.95 7.36
CA VAL A 134 -11.99 -0.30 6.03
C VAL A 134 -13.40 0.04 5.59
N ASN A 135 -14.39 -0.72 6.08
CA ASN A 135 -15.80 -0.43 5.84
C ASN A 135 -16.41 0.57 6.81
N ASN A 136 -15.65 1.02 7.82
CA ASN A 136 -16.12 2.03 8.75
C ASN A 136 -16.20 3.40 8.06
N ILE A 137 -17.27 4.14 8.35
CA ILE A 137 -17.51 5.49 7.84
C ILE A 137 -16.36 6.44 8.16
N ASP A 138 -15.81 6.40 9.38
CA ASP A 138 -14.73 7.29 9.81
C ASP A 138 -13.46 7.08 8.97
N HIS A 139 -13.14 5.83 8.65
CA HIS A 139 -11.99 5.49 7.82
C HIS A 139 -12.16 5.98 6.38
N ARG A 140 -13.33 5.71 5.78
CA ARG A 140 -13.66 6.16 4.41
C ARG A 140 -13.64 7.68 4.27
N THR A 141 -14.18 8.39 5.26
CA THR A 141 -14.11 9.85 5.31
C THR A 141 -12.65 10.32 5.39
N ASN A 142 -11.82 9.72 6.26
CA ASN A 142 -10.41 10.09 6.36
C ASN A 142 -9.63 9.88 5.06
N ILE A 143 -9.89 8.80 4.32
CA ILE A 143 -9.26 8.61 3.01
C ILE A 143 -9.76 9.64 2.00
N THR A 144 -11.07 9.88 1.95
CA THR A 144 -11.64 10.89 1.05
C THR A 144 -11.01 12.27 1.30
N GLU A 145 -10.90 12.70 2.57
CA GLU A 145 -10.20 13.94 2.94
C GLU A 145 -8.73 13.94 2.49
N ARG A 146 -8.04 12.81 2.56
CA ARG A 146 -6.64 12.67 2.14
C ARG A 146 -6.49 12.74 0.61
N LEU A 147 -7.48 12.25 -0.14
CA LEU A 147 -7.49 12.24 -1.61
C LEU A 147 -8.04 13.53 -2.23
N LYS A 148 -8.82 14.33 -1.48
CA LYS A 148 -9.40 15.61 -1.94
C LYS A 148 -8.42 16.51 -2.70
N PRO A 149 -7.23 16.84 -2.15
CA PRO A 149 -6.32 17.78 -2.81
C PRO A 149 -5.77 17.28 -4.15
N LEU A 150 -5.89 15.99 -4.42
CA LEU A 150 -5.30 15.33 -5.59
C LEU A 150 -6.32 15.13 -6.70
N ASN A 151 -7.57 14.79 -6.38
CA ASN A 151 -8.52 14.25 -7.36
C ASN A 151 -9.89 14.94 -7.39
N GLY A 152 -10.15 15.94 -6.51
CA GLY A 152 -11.42 16.65 -6.52
C GLY A 152 -12.63 15.77 -6.17
N ILE A 153 -12.43 14.79 -5.29
CA ILE A 153 -13.45 13.84 -4.83
C ILE A 153 -13.97 14.29 -3.47
N PHE A 154 -15.30 14.39 -3.33
CA PHE A 154 -15.96 14.91 -2.14
C PHE A 154 -17.02 13.93 -1.65
N SER A 155 -17.05 13.68 -0.33
CA SER A 155 -18.19 13.01 0.29
C SER A 155 -19.48 13.81 0.07
N VAL A 156 -20.58 13.08 -0.15
CA VAL A 156 -21.93 13.62 -0.24
C VAL A 156 -22.72 13.15 0.98
N ASP A 157 -23.87 13.77 1.27
CA ASP A 157 -24.72 13.48 2.42
C ASP A 157 -24.86 11.96 2.72
N ASN A 158 -24.49 11.58 3.95
CA ASN A 158 -24.39 10.22 4.51
C ASN A 158 -23.10 9.44 4.24
N ASP A 159 -22.07 10.00 3.59
CA ASP A 159 -20.75 9.37 3.34
C ASP A 159 -20.79 8.00 2.64
N GLU A 160 -21.94 7.56 2.14
CA GLU A 160 -22.09 6.31 1.37
C GLU A 160 -21.65 6.49 -0.09
N VAL A 161 -21.70 7.72 -0.60
CA VAL A 161 -21.32 8.07 -1.96
C VAL A 161 -20.42 9.29 -1.96
N VAL A 162 -19.55 9.34 -2.96
CA VAL A 162 -18.67 10.48 -3.25
C VAL A 162 -19.01 11.05 -4.62
N TRP A 163 -18.77 12.35 -4.78
CA TRP A 163 -18.91 13.10 -6.01
C TRP A 163 -17.54 13.52 -6.51
N CYS A 164 -17.24 13.21 -7.77
CA CYS A 164 -16.08 13.74 -8.46
C CYS A 164 -16.45 15.05 -9.13
N LYS A 165 -15.81 16.14 -8.72
CA LYS A 165 -16.02 17.48 -9.27
C LYS A 165 -15.47 17.65 -10.70
N VAL A 166 -14.44 16.90 -11.05
CA VAL A 166 -13.83 16.94 -12.39
C VAL A 166 -14.78 16.39 -13.44
N CYS A 167 -15.39 15.24 -13.13
CA CYS A 167 -16.24 14.49 -14.06
C CYS A 167 -17.74 14.72 -13.86
N ASP A 168 -18.13 15.35 -12.74
CA ASP A 168 -19.52 15.52 -12.30
C ASP A 168 -20.30 14.21 -12.16
N VAL A 169 -19.65 13.19 -11.57
CA VAL A 169 -20.22 11.85 -11.36
C VAL A 169 -20.26 11.46 -9.89
N TYR A 170 -21.24 10.63 -9.54
CA TYR A 170 -21.39 10.05 -8.19
C TYR A 170 -21.00 8.58 -8.22
N MET A 171 -20.29 8.11 -7.20
CA MET A 171 -19.86 6.72 -7.04
C MET A 171 -19.88 6.28 -5.58
N ASP A 172 -19.91 4.98 -5.33
CA ASP A 172 -19.90 4.47 -3.95
C ASP A 172 -18.58 4.83 -3.27
N ASN A 173 -18.67 5.23 -1.99
CA ASN A 173 -17.53 5.59 -1.17
C ASN A 173 -16.76 4.33 -0.70
N THR A 174 -16.10 3.68 -1.65
CA THR A 174 -15.16 2.59 -1.43
C THR A 174 -13.87 2.93 -2.14
N ILE A 175 -12.72 2.59 -1.56
CA ILE A 175 -11.42 2.96 -2.14
C ILE A 175 -11.23 2.33 -3.50
N ARG A 176 -11.65 1.07 -3.68
CA ARG A 176 -11.62 0.41 -4.98
C ARG A 176 -12.34 1.20 -6.07
N ASN A 177 -13.54 1.71 -5.81
CA ASN A 177 -14.29 2.50 -6.79
C ASN A 177 -13.65 3.87 -7.03
N ILE A 178 -13.15 4.50 -5.96
CA ILE A 178 -12.45 5.79 -6.03
C ILE A 178 -11.17 5.68 -6.87
N LEU A 179 -10.32 4.70 -6.59
CA LEU A 179 -9.06 4.48 -7.31
C LEU A 179 -9.31 4.06 -8.75
N SER A 180 -10.26 3.15 -9.01
CA SER A 180 -10.60 2.80 -10.39
C SER A 180 -11.15 3.99 -11.17
N HIS A 181 -11.88 4.90 -10.52
CA HIS A 181 -12.27 6.15 -11.18
C HIS A 181 -11.08 7.08 -11.44
N ILE A 182 -10.13 7.19 -10.51
CA ILE A 182 -8.95 8.06 -10.70
C ILE A 182 -8.05 7.52 -11.80
N ASP A 183 -7.78 6.21 -11.81
CA ASP A 183 -6.74 5.60 -12.65
C ASP A 183 -7.28 5.05 -13.98
N ASP A 184 -8.52 4.55 -14.02
CA ASP A 184 -9.08 3.85 -15.18
C ASP A 184 -10.17 4.64 -15.93
N ASP A 185 -10.71 5.72 -15.36
CA ASP A 185 -11.73 6.52 -16.04
C ASP A 185 -11.08 7.42 -17.10
N GLU A 186 -11.35 7.12 -18.36
CA GLU A 186 -10.81 7.83 -19.52
C GLU A 186 -11.10 9.34 -19.45
N HIS A 187 -12.28 9.75 -19.00
CA HIS A 187 -12.62 11.18 -18.94
C HIS A 187 -11.89 11.89 -17.81
N HIS A 188 -11.73 11.24 -16.65
CA HIS A 188 -10.95 11.76 -15.53
C HIS A 188 -9.49 11.97 -15.94
N MET A 189 -8.88 10.93 -16.52
CA MET A 189 -7.48 10.94 -16.94
C MET A 189 -7.21 11.92 -18.08
N GLU A 190 -8.09 12.00 -19.08
CA GLU A 190 -7.96 12.98 -20.17
C GLU A 190 -7.99 14.42 -19.66
N TRP A 191 -8.86 14.72 -18.68
CA TRP A 191 -8.93 16.06 -18.10
C TRP A 191 -7.63 16.42 -17.37
N PHE A 192 -7.09 15.50 -16.56
CA PHE A 192 -5.82 15.75 -15.86
C PHE A 192 -4.65 15.92 -16.84
N ALA A 193 -4.55 15.07 -17.87
CA ALA A 193 -3.52 15.20 -18.88
C ALA A 193 -3.60 16.55 -19.63
N GLU A 194 -4.79 16.98 -20.05
CA GLU A 194 -4.96 18.27 -20.70
C GLU A 194 -4.63 19.43 -19.76
N MET A 195 -5.03 19.33 -18.49
CA MET A 195 -4.76 20.37 -17.50
C MET A 195 -3.28 20.47 -17.17
N GLU A 196 -2.57 19.35 -17.01
CA GLU A 196 -1.12 19.30 -16.83
C GLU A 196 -0.39 20.00 -17.98
N ASP A 197 -0.71 19.66 -19.24
CA ASP A 197 -0.14 20.30 -20.43
C ASP A 197 -0.37 21.83 -20.44
N LEU A 198 -1.53 22.29 -19.95
CA LEU A 198 -1.87 23.71 -19.92
C LEU A 198 -1.21 24.49 -18.78
N ILE A 199 -0.97 23.84 -17.63
CA ILE A 199 -0.38 24.48 -16.45
C ILE A 199 1.14 24.33 -16.40
N GLU A 200 1.71 23.36 -17.12
CA GLU A 200 3.15 23.14 -17.22
C GLU A 200 3.84 24.46 -17.61
N ASP A 201 4.84 24.85 -16.81
CA ASP A 201 5.59 26.10 -16.94
C ASP A 201 4.78 27.42 -16.81
N GLN A 202 3.50 27.38 -16.42
CA GLN A 202 2.64 28.59 -16.34
C GLN A 202 2.44 29.16 -14.93
N GLU A 203 3.07 28.57 -13.90
CA GLU A 203 2.87 28.90 -12.47
C GLU A 203 1.39 28.96 -12.04
N LEU A 204 0.55 28.12 -12.65
CA LEU A 204 -0.85 27.96 -12.28
C LEU A 204 -0.98 26.89 -11.20
N SER A 205 -1.85 27.12 -10.21
CA SER A 205 -2.23 26.12 -9.21
C SER A 205 -3.74 25.87 -9.28
N ILE A 206 -4.10 24.59 -9.34
CA ILE A 206 -5.48 24.09 -9.27
C ILE A 206 -5.81 23.46 -7.92
N GLU A 207 -4.88 23.50 -6.95
CA GLU A 207 -5.02 22.83 -5.65
C GLU A 207 -6.27 23.32 -4.89
N SER A 208 -6.54 24.63 -4.91
CA SER A 208 -7.73 25.21 -4.26
C SER A 208 -9.02 24.70 -4.90
N TYR A 209 -9.03 24.61 -6.23
CA TYR A 209 -10.16 24.06 -6.99
C TYR A 209 -10.41 22.59 -6.64
N LEU A 210 -9.37 21.77 -6.52
CA LEU A 210 -9.50 20.35 -6.18
C LEU A 210 -9.84 20.11 -4.70
N ALA A 211 -9.32 20.94 -3.79
CA ALA A 211 -9.51 20.76 -2.35
C ALA A 211 -10.84 21.32 -1.82
N ASN A 212 -11.53 22.19 -2.56
CA ASN A 212 -12.75 22.86 -2.11
C ASN A 212 -13.91 22.64 -3.10
N GLU A 213 -15.00 22.04 -2.62
CA GLU A 213 -16.19 21.72 -3.42
C GLU A 213 -16.80 22.96 -4.11
N HIS A 214 -16.69 24.14 -3.49
CA HIS A 214 -17.31 25.38 -3.97
C HIS A 214 -16.39 26.26 -4.80
N ASP A 215 -15.07 26.03 -4.76
CA ASP A 215 -14.12 26.90 -5.45
C ASP A 215 -14.08 26.58 -6.94
N THR A 216 -14.48 27.50 -7.81
CA THR A 216 -14.50 27.27 -9.25
C THR A 216 -13.21 27.70 -9.95
N ASN A 217 -12.25 28.26 -9.21
CA ASN A 217 -11.14 28.99 -9.79
C ASN A 217 -9.78 28.30 -9.52
N ALA A 218 -8.92 28.34 -10.53
CA ALA A 218 -7.48 28.14 -10.41
C ALA A 218 -6.80 29.48 -10.10
N TYR A 219 -5.62 29.43 -9.51
CA TYR A 219 -4.83 30.62 -9.19
C TYR A 219 -3.54 30.69 -10.02
N CYS A 220 -3.41 31.75 -10.80
CA CYS A 220 -2.19 32.08 -11.53
C CYS A 220 -1.22 32.82 -10.61
N LYS A 221 -0.13 32.18 -10.20
CA LYS A 221 0.89 32.81 -9.33
C LYS A 221 1.71 33.85 -10.08
N LYS A 222 1.96 33.62 -11.37
CA LYS A 222 2.67 34.57 -12.25
C LYS A 222 1.99 35.94 -12.25
N CYS A 223 0.68 35.92 -12.49
CA CYS A 223 -0.13 37.11 -12.74
C CYS A 223 -1.02 37.56 -11.58
N HIS A 224 -1.03 36.81 -10.48
CA HIS A 224 -1.84 37.06 -9.28
C HIS A 224 -3.34 37.21 -9.59
N MET A 225 -3.87 36.32 -10.43
CA MET A 225 -5.25 36.35 -10.89
C MET A 225 -5.94 35.00 -10.68
N GLU A 226 -7.22 35.05 -10.30
CA GLU A 226 -8.12 33.90 -10.32
C GLU A 226 -8.65 33.66 -11.74
N VAL A 227 -8.60 32.41 -12.17
CA VAL A 227 -8.98 31.97 -13.50
C VAL A 227 -10.00 30.85 -13.36
N LEU A 228 -11.09 30.88 -14.13
CA LEU A 228 -12.07 29.78 -14.09
C LEU A 228 -11.37 28.45 -14.44
N CYS A 229 -11.47 27.46 -13.54
CA CYS A 229 -10.79 26.18 -13.64
C CYS A 229 -11.52 25.24 -14.63
N THR A 230 -11.42 25.59 -15.90
CA THR A 230 -11.86 24.76 -17.03
C THR A 230 -10.73 24.74 -18.04
N THR A 231 -10.61 23.68 -18.83
CA THR A 231 -9.58 23.58 -19.87
C THR A 231 -9.61 24.78 -20.81
N GLN A 232 -10.80 25.21 -21.23
CA GLN A 232 -10.98 26.42 -22.04
C GLN A 232 -10.62 27.71 -21.28
N GLY A 233 -10.99 27.84 -20.01
CA GLY A 233 -10.72 29.01 -19.18
C GLY A 233 -9.23 29.22 -18.97
N ILE A 234 -8.52 28.17 -18.57
CA ILE A 234 -7.08 28.19 -18.40
C ILE A 234 -6.38 28.43 -19.74
N ARG A 235 -6.77 27.72 -20.80
CA ARG A 235 -6.19 27.93 -22.14
C ARG A 235 -6.34 29.39 -22.58
N SER A 236 -7.52 29.98 -22.40
CA SER A 236 -7.77 31.38 -22.76
C SER A 236 -6.91 32.33 -21.94
N HIS A 237 -6.69 32.04 -20.66
CA HIS A 237 -5.84 32.82 -19.78
C HIS A 237 -4.36 32.75 -20.16
N VAL A 238 -3.82 31.54 -20.36
CA VAL A 238 -2.40 31.32 -20.71
C VAL A 238 -2.03 32.00 -22.02
N HIS A 239 -2.97 32.03 -22.98
CA HIS A 239 -2.79 32.72 -24.27
C HIS A 239 -3.18 34.20 -24.23
N SER A 240 -3.60 34.73 -23.09
CA SER A 240 -4.01 36.13 -22.96
C SER A 240 -2.80 37.06 -22.91
N GLU A 241 -2.96 38.27 -23.45
CA GLU A 241 -1.94 39.31 -23.35
C GLU A 241 -1.59 39.64 -21.89
N ALA A 242 -2.54 39.54 -20.96
CA ALA A 242 -2.29 39.80 -19.54
C ALA A 242 -1.29 38.80 -18.92
N HIS A 243 -1.33 37.53 -19.34
CA HIS A 243 -0.42 36.48 -18.87
C HIS A 243 0.93 36.48 -19.60
N LEU A 244 0.92 36.86 -20.89
CA LEU A 244 2.12 36.90 -21.73
C LEU A 244 2.94 38.19 -21.52
N ASN A 245 2.30 39.34 -21.30
CA ASN A 245 2.96 40.66 -21.24
C ASN A 245 3.47 41.06 -19.85
N GLN A 246 3.38 40.20 -18.83
CA GLN A 246 4.03 40.48 -17.55
C GLN A 246 5.56 40.44 -17.59
N PHE A 247 6.16 40.11 -18.74
CA PHE A 247 7.53 40.48 -19.10
C PHE A 247 7.53 41.44 -20.30
N GLY A 248 7.06 42.65 -20.03
CA GLY A 248 7.26 43.82 -20.88
C GLY A 248 7.98 44.93 -20.11
N LEU A 249 9.09 44.61 -19.42
CA LEU A 249 10.19 45.51 -19.03
C LEU A 249 11.38 44.71 -18.49
#